data_AF-A0A8B8EZV5-F1
#
_entry.id   AF-A0A8B8EZV5-F1
#
_cell.length_a   1.000
_cell.length_b   1.000
_cell.length_c   1.000
_cell.angle_alpha   90.00
_cell.angle_beta   90.00
_cell.angle_gamma   90.00
#
_symmetry.space_group_name_H-M   'P 1'
#
loop_
_entity.id
_entity.type
_entity.pdbx_description
1 polymer ?
#
loop_
_entity_poly.entity_id
_entity_poly.type
_entity_poly.pdbx_seq_one_letter_code
_entity_poly.pdbx_strand_id
1 'polypeptide(L)'
;MSNSVGAEKPSFLLLNSAKNVHIMLKKTDNTISTLHTLMRAKNWNTVKVMHDENKMDLIVNDILTEKWAIGRIQDIDSNLFIGKGKGFDNFTGFIDEIAVFTCRPKFIQI
;
A
#
# COMPACT_ATOMS: atom_id res chain seq x y z
N MET A 1 -34.23 -9.44 1.83
CA MET A 1 -33.03 -9.96 1.16
C MET A 1 -32.18 -8.77 0.78
N SER A 2 -31.12 -8.44 1.55
CA SER A 2 -30.22 -7.36 1.16
C SER A 2 -29.27 -7.90 0.10
N ASN A 3 -29.38 -7.35 -1.10
CA ASN A 3 -28.36 -7.52 -2.11
C ASN A 3 -27.13 -6.77 -1.60
N SER A 4 -26.18 -7.51 -1.05
CA SER A 4 -24.83 -7.00 -0.79
C SER A 4 -24.22 -6.67 -2.15
N VAL A 5 -24.36 -5.40 -2.56
CA VAL A 5 -23.51 -4.77 -3.56
C VAL A 5 -22.09 -5.17 -3.20
N GLY A 6 -21.46 -5.96 -4.09
CA GLY A 6 -20.24 -6.72 -3.79
C GLY A 6 -19.23 -5.84 -3.06
N ALA A 7 -18.74 -6.30 -1.91
CA ALA A 7 -17.80 -5.53 -1.11
C ALA A 7 -16.62 -5.09 -2.00
N GLU A 8 -16.46 -3.77 -2.20
CA GLU A 8 -15.33 -3.22 -2.94
C GLU A 8 -14.04 -3.79 -2.34
N LYS A 9 -13.24 -4.48 -3.17
CA LYS A 9 -11.96 -5.07 -2.79
C LYS A 9 -10.85 -4.22 -3.38
N PRO A 10 -10.12 -3.41 -2.60
CA PRO A 10 -9.07 -2.56 -3.14
C PRO A 10 -7.98 -3.41 -3.82
N SER A 11 -7.49 -2.95 -4.96
CA SER A 11 -6.36 -3.58 -5.67
C SER A 11 -5.01 -3.27 -5.04
N PHE A 12 -4.96 -2.29 -4.13
CA PHE A 12 -3.77 -1.89 -3.42
C PHE A 12 -4.13 -1.60 -1.95
N LEU A 13 -3.40 -2.19 -1.03
CA LEU A 13 -3.54 -1.99 0.41
C LEU A 13 -2.18 -1.65 1.01
N LEU A 14 -2.17 -0.63 1.86
CA LEU A 14 -1.06 -0.30 2.75
C LEU A 14 -1.55 -0.43 4.18
N LEU A 15 -0.89 -1.28 4.96
CA LEU A 15 -1.29 -1.64 6.32
C LEU A 15 -0.08 -1.61 7.24
N ASN A 16 -0.31 -1.50 8.55
CA ASN A 16 0.74 -1.67 9.55
C ASN A 16 0.38 -2.81 10.52
N SER A 17 1.41 -3.48 11.04
CA SER A 17 1.32 -4.37 12.21
C SER A 17 2.09 -3.76 13.37
N ALA A 18 2.37 -4.52 14.43
CA ALA A 18 3.14 -4.04 15.57
C ALA A 18 4.57 -3.55 15.21
N LYS A 19 5.18 -4.12 14.17
CA LYS A 19 6.60 -3.87 13.81
C LYS A 19 6.85 -3.66 12.33
N ASN A 20 5.84 -3.77 11.48
CA ASN A 20 6.02 -3.73 10.04
C ASN A 20 4.97 -2.87 9.35
N VAL A 21 5.36 -2.35 8.19
CA VAL A 21 4.43 -1.89 7.16
C VAL A 21 4.33 -2.97 6.10
N HIS A 22 3.12 -3.21 5.62
CA HIS A 22 2.78 -4.22 4.62
C HIS A 22 2.11 -3.57 3.43
N ILE A 23 2.51 -3.99 2.24
CA ILE A 23 1.80 -3.72 0.99
C ILE A 23 1.20 -5.03 0.51
N MET A 24 -0.04 -4.95 0.04
CA MET A 24 -0.67 -6.00 -0.75
C MET A 24 -1.21 -5.40 -2.04
N LEU A 25 -0.87 -6.02 -3.16
CA LEU A 25 -1.25 -5.58 -4.49
C LEU A 25 -1.89 -6.75 -5.23
N LYS A 26 -3.11 -6.55 -5.72
CA LYS A 26 -3.81 -7.51 -6.56
C LYS A 26 -3.56 -7.19 -8.03
N LYS A 27 -3.03 -8.17 -8.76
CA LYS A 27 -2.64 -8.01 -10.17
C LYS A 27 -3.80 -8.35 -11.11
N THR A 28 -3.65 -7.99 -12.38
CA THR A 28 -4.62 -8.30 -13.45
C THR A 28 -4.86 -9.81 -13.63
N ASP A 29 -3.86 -10.65 -13.31
CA ASP A 29 -3.96 -12.12 -13.30
C ASP A 29 -4.68 -12.69 -12.05
N ASN A 30 -5.27 -11.82 -11.22
CA ASN A 30 -5.90 -12.10 -9.92
C ASN A 30 -4.96 -12.62 -8.82
N THR A 31 -3.66 -12.79 -9.07
CA THR A 31 -2.72 -13.18 -8.03
C THR A 31 -2.28 -11.96 -7.20
N ILE A 32 -1.81 -12.22 -5.99
CA ILE A 32 -1.47 -11.18 -5.00
C ILE A 32 0.04 -11.10 -4.83
N SER A 33 0.57 -9.89 -4.92
CA SER A 33 1.95 -9.56 -4.57
C SER A 33 1.98 -8.86 -3.21
N THR A 34 2.81 -9.36 -2.31
CA THR A 34 3.07 -8.72 -1.02
C THR A 34 4.51 -8.29 -0.88
N LEU A 35 4.72 -7.23 -0.09
CA LEU A 35 6.02 -6.70 0.32
C LEU A 35 5.87 -6.10 1.72
N HIS A 36 6.87 -6.24 2.57
CA HIS A 36 6.84 -5.66 3.91
C HIS A 36 8.24 -5.24 4.35
N THR A 37 8.30 -4.27 5.25
CA THR A 37 9.56 -3.86 5.87
C THR A 37 9.34 -3.41 7.31
N LEU A 38 10.41 -3.20 8.05
CA LEU A 38 10.37 -2.82 9.47
C LEU A 38 9.96 -1.35 9.63
N MET A 39 9.21 -1.08 10.69
CA MET A 39 8.88 0.28 11.12
C MET A 39 9.31 0.49 12.58
N ARG A 40 9.47 1.75 12.98
CA ARG A 40 9.70 2.14 14.37
C ARG A 40 8.38 2.12 15.13
N ALA A 41 8.18 1.13 15.99
CA ALA A 41 6.96 1.01 16.77
C ALA A 41 6.72 2.27 17.64
N LYS A 42 5.46 2.73 17.72
CA LYS A 42 5.03 3.89 18.51
C LYS A 42 5.74 5.22 18.19
N ASN A 43 6.31 5.33 16.99
CA ASN A 43 6.98 6.54 16.50
C ASN A 43 6.40 6.95 15.15
N TRP A 44 6.66 8.19 14.73
CA TRP A 44 6.43 8.61 13.36
C TRP A 44 7.27 7.78 12.39
N ASN A 45 6.63 7.32 11.32
CA ASN A 45 7.29 6.60 10.23
C ASN A 45 6.94 7.26 8.92
N THR A 46 7.95 7.58 8.12
CA THR A 46 7.73 7.96 6.72
C THR A 46 7.60 6.68 5.91
N VAL A 47 6.54 6.56 5.12
CA VAL A 47 6.30 5.40 4.25
C VAL A 47 6.16 5.90 2.82
N LYS A 48 6.98 5.36 1.92
CA LYS A 48 6.92 5.65 0.48
C LYS A 48 6.74 4.33 -0.25
N VAL A 49 5.79 4.29 -1.17
CA VAL A 49 5.58 3.15 -2.06
C VAL A 49 5.65 3.62 -3.50
N MET A 50 6.41 2.92 -4.33
CA MET A 50 6.49 3.16 -5.77
C MET A 50 6.27 1.86 -6.52
N HIS A 51 5.52 1.92 -7.62
CA HIS A 51 5.25 0.79 -8.50
C HIS A 51 5.28 1.26 -9.96
N ASP A 52 5.97 0.51 -10.82
CA ASP A 52 6.13 0.82 -12.25
C ASP A 52 5.86 -0.40 -13.15
N GLU A 53 4.95 -1.28 -12.71
CA GLU A 53 4.65 -2.61 -13.29
C GLU A 53 5.79 -3.63 -13.22
N ASN A 54 7.05 -3.21 -13.35
CA ASN A 54 8.20 -4.11 -13.26
C ASN A 54 8.63 -4.33 -11.81
N LYS A 55 8.60 -3.26 -11.01
CA LYS A 55 9.14 -3.23 -9.65
C LYS A 55 8.14 -2.61 -8.69
N MET A 56 8.23 -3.02 -7.42
CA MET A 56 7.62 -2.38 -6.28
C MET A 56 8.70 -2.05 -5.25
N ASP A 57 8.80 -0.78 -4.89
CA ASP A 57 9.69 -0.28 -3.85
C ASP A 57 8.85 0.11 -2.63
N LEU A 58 9.24 -0.39 -1.46
CA LEU A 58 8.75 0.05 -0.16
C LEU A 58 9.91 0.66 0.61
N ILE A 59 9.80 1.94 0.93
CA ILE A 59 10.77 2.66 1.75
C ILE A 59 10.08 3.05 3.04
N VAL A 60 10.61 2.58 4.17
CA VAL A 60 10.13 3.00 5.49
C VAL A 60 11.26 3.65 6.26
N ASN A 61 11.06 4.92 6.59
CA ASN A 61 12.10 5.86 7.03
C ASN A 61 13.21 5.95 5.96
N ASP A 62 14.21 5.07 6.03
CA ASP A 62 15.36 5.02 5.10
C ASP A 62 15.68 3.57 4.66
N ILE A 63 14.83 2.59 5.02
CA ILE A 63 15.02 1.19 4.69
C ILE A 63 14.27 0.89 3.40
N LEU A 64 15.02 0.65 2.32
CA LEU A 64 14.49 0.18 1.05
C LEU A 64 14.27 -1.33 1.08
N THR A 65 13.10 -1.76 0.63
CA THR A 65 12.80 -3.16 0.31
C THR A 65 12.16 -3.18 -1.06
N GLU A 66 12.64 -4.03 -1.95
CA GLU A 66 12.20 -4.08 -3.34
C GLU A 66 11.66 -5.47 -3.70
N LYS A 67 10.75 -5.52 -4.67
CA LYS A 67 10.31 -6.74 -5.31
C LYS A 67 10.10 -6.52 -6.79
N TRP A 68 10.66 -7.41 -7.61
CA TRP A 68 10.60 -7.38 -9.07
C TRP A 68 9.48 -8.29 -9.60
N ALA A 69 9.20 -8.18 -10.90
CA ALA A 69 8.18 -8.95 -11.62
C ALA A 69 6.79 -8.81 -11.01
N ILE A 70 6.40 -7.58 -10.64
CA ILE A 70 5.12 -7.31 -10.00
C ILE A 70 3.97 -7.36 -11.00
N GLY A 71 4.16 -7.00 -12.26
CA GLY A 71 3.09 -6.86 -13.23
C GLY A 71 2.13 -5.71 -12.91
N ARG A 72 1.08 -5.60 -13.72
CA ARG A 72 0.09 -4.52 -13.67
C ARG A 72 -0.92 -4.72 -12.54
N ILE A 73 -1.23 -3.63 -11.83
CA ILE A 73 -2.30 -3.57 -10.81
C ILE A 73 -3.65 -3.79 -11.49
N GLN A 74 -4.53 -4.55 -10.85
CA GLN A 74 -5.90 -4.67 -11.33
C GLN A 74 -6.60 -3.31 -11.32
N ASP A 75 -7.02 -2.84 -12.49
CA ASP A 75 -7.85 -1.65 -12.63
C ASP A 75 -9.27 -1.99 -12.17
N ILE A 76 -9.73 -1.30 -11.13
CA ILE A 76 -11.06 -1.47 -10.56
C ILE A 76 -11.62 -0.09 -10.21
N ASP A 77 -12.94 0.05 -10.34
CA ASP A 77 -13.64 1.22 -9.81
C ASP A 77 -13.62 1.16 -8.28
N SER A 78 -12.64 1.82 -7.67
CA SER A 78 -12.52 1.92 -6.21
C SER A 78 -12.09 3.31 -5.77
N ASN A 79 -12.58 3.71 -4.59
CA ASN A 79 -12.17 4.96 -3.95
C ASN A 79 -10.85 4.79 -3.19
N LEU A 80 -10.14 5.90 -2.97
CA LEU A 80 -9.04 5.95 -2.00
C LEU A 80 -9.62 5.97 -0.59
N PHE A 81 -9.28 4.96 0.21
CA PHE A 81 -9.66 4.89 1.62
C PHE A 81 -8.43 5.12 2.51
N ILE A 82 -8.53 6.08 3.43
CA ILE A 82 -7.50 6.36 4.43
C ILE A 82 -8.06 5.96 5.80
N GLY A 83 -7.30 5.15 6.53
CA GLY A 83 -7.65 4.68 7.88
C GLY A 83 -8.71 3.56 7.96
N LYS A 84 -9.25 3.10 6.82
CA LYS A 84 -10.23 2.00 6.78
C LYS A 84 -9.55 0.68 6.41
N GLY A 85 -9.65 -0.34 7.28
CA GLY A 85 -8.92 -1.60 7.12
C GLY A 85 -9.52 -2.60 6.11
N LYS A 86 -10.82 -2.50 5.76
CA LYS A 86 -11.51 -3.35 4.75
C LYS A 86 -11.17 -4.86 4.87
N GLY A 87 -11.50 -5.47 6.01
CA GLY A 87 -11.15 -6.86 6.34
C GLY A 87 -10.05 -6.96 7.40
N PHE A 88 -9.39 -5.84 7.68
CA PHE A 88 -8.56 -5.58 8.85
C PHE A 88 -9.21 -4.53 9.75
N ASP A 89 -8.65 -4.34 10.94
CA ASP A 89 -9.04 -3.26 11.84
C ASP A 89 -8.82 -1.88 11.20
N ASN A 90 -9.66 -0.91 11.56
CA ASN A 90 -9.44 0.47 11.16
C ASN A 90 -8.18 1.03 11.84
N PHE A 91 -7.46 1.89 11.13
CA PHE A 91 -6.26 2.52 11.66
C PHE A 91 -6.62 3.39 12.87
N THR A 92 -5.85 3.24 13.94
CA THR A 92 -5.94 4.06 15.14
C THR A 92 -4.58 4.69 15.39
N GLY A 93 -4.49 6.02 15.28
CA GLY A 93 -3.26 6.77 15.40
C GLY A 93 -3.32 8.10 14.64
N PHE A 94 -2.16 8.62 14.28
CA PHE A 94 -2.03 9.86 13.53
C PHE A 94 -1.47 9.58 12.14
N ILE A 95 -1.99 10.29 11.15
CA ILE A 95 -1.48 10.31 9.78
C ILE A 95 -1.25 11.77 9.43
N ASP A 96 -0.11 12.06 8.83
CA ASP A 96 0.24 13.39 8.35
C ASP A 96 0.91 13.27 6.97
N GLU A 97 0.70 14.29 6.13
CA GLU A 97 1.27 14.42 4.78
C GLU A 97 1.03 13.23 3.82
N ILE A 98 -0.17 13.15 3.24
CA ILE A 98 -0.50 12.16 2.21
C ILE A 98 -0.35 12.78 0.82
N ALA A 99 0.49 12.16 0.00
CA ALA A 99 0.65 12.51 -1.40
C ALA A 99 0.60 11.28 -2.30
N VAL A 100 -0.08 11.40 -3.44
CA VAL A 100 -0.20 10.37 -4.48
C VAL A 100 0.26 10.97 -5.79
N PHE A 101 1.13 10.24 -6.50
CA PHE A 101 1.70 10.68 -7.77
C PHE A 101 1.48 9.59 -8.83
N THR A 102 1.24 10.02 -10.07
CA THR A 102 1.17 9.12 -11.24
C THR A 102 2.53 8.95 -11.93
N CYS A 103 3.56 9.63 -11.43
CA CYS A 103 4.93 9.54 -11.90
C CYS A 103 5.89 9.57 -10.71
N ARG A 104 7.15 9.15 -10.91
CA ARG A 104 8.16 9.23 -9.85
C ARG A 104 8.59 10.69 -9.64
N PRO A 105 8.31 11.30 -8.47
CA PRO A 105 8.67 12.69 -8.24
C PRO A 105 10.19 12.84 -8.04
N LYS A 106 10.76 13.91 -8.61
CA LYS A 106 12.23 14.17 -8.62
C LYS A 106 12.86 14.33 -7.23
N PHE A 107 12.07 14.72 -6.23
CA PHE A 107 12.53 14.94 -4.85
C PHE A 107 12.55 13.66 -4.00
N ILE A 108 12.03 12.54 -4.52
CA ILE A 108 12.21 11.22 -3.89
C ILE A 108 13.47 10.60 -4.52
N GLN A 109 14.63 10.99 -3.97
CA GLN A 109 15.92 10.36 -4.25
C GLN A 109 16.11 9.20 -3.27
N ILE A 110 16.54 8.05 -3.79
CA ILE A 110 16.96 6.87 -3.03
C ILE A 110 18.47 6.78 -3.19
#